data_AF-G3U1Y7-F1
#
_entry.id   AF-G3U1Y7-F1
#
_cell.length_a   1.000
_cell.length_b   1.000
_cell.length_c   1.000
_cell.angle_alpha   90.00
_cell.angle_beta   90.00
_cell.angle_gamma   90.00
#
_symmetry.space_group_name_H-M   'P 1'
#
loop_
_entity.id
_entity.type
_entity.pdbx_description
1 polymer ?
#
loop_
_entity_poly.entity_id
_entity_poly.type
_entity_poly.pdbx_seq_one_letter_code
_entity_poly.pdbx_strand_id
1 'polypeptide(L)'
;MRTLRGTAEHLVRTGWRFWHLALYKALALLQSAWNDFSQPVPASCGQLLTLLLLCGSLATAAAGLTHHWLVSSLHYPPGPSASMAAVCGLLVCLGLGLVPPARCLFALSVPTLGTKQGRHLLLSCSAATLASIVVPNVLSNVRAVGRVLRCVTEGSLESLLNTTHQLHMASRALGPAVQAGSRGLTFGAEGNGSAFRLHMLRVTEQVLEDFSDLETLAGAAALGAQRVVTGVFVLGLLLESAWYLHRYLTDLQFDNIYATRQLVGQLAEAQATHLVASPPAWLLQAAQPRLTQEELLSCLLRLGMLTLLLAATAVTAATDHVAFLLAQAVVDWAQKLPSVPVTLLLKYDSTYTILDFIPFLFDHMPPESPFLSAHSSYQWELRLASPDCRLLPAQHPRTPASLAAGALQLTAWATVFLETYALRLRHAIAASFFTAQEARRILHLRARLQRRYDR
;
A
#
# COMPACT_ATOMS: atom_id res chain seq x y z
N MET A 1 -2.36 -54.46 14.55
CA MET A 1 -1.73 -53.13 14.77
C MET A 1 -0.23 -53.06 14.46
N ARG A 2 0.58 -54.12 14.63
CA ARG A 2 2.03 -54.08 14.28
C ARG A 2 2.34 -54.06 12.77
N THR A 3 1.47 -54.59 11.93
CA THR A 3 1.65 -54.67 10.47
C THR A 3 1.45 -53.33 9.75
N LEU A 4 0.59 -52.44 10.26
CA LEU A 4 0.34 -51.11 9.70
C LEU A 4 1.47 -50.10 9.96
N ARG A 5 2.23 -50.28 11.06
CA ARG A 5 3.37 -49.41 11.39
C ARG A 5 4.58 -49.72 10.51
N GLY A 6 4.84 -51.00 10.22
CA GLY A 6 5.92 -51.42 9.32
C GLY A 6 5.70 -51.01 7.87
N THR A 7 4.45 -51.04 7.38
CA THR A 7 4.12 -50.56 6.02
C THR A 7 4.22 -49.04 5.90
N ALA A 8 3.82 -48.29 6.94
CA ALA A 8 3.98 -46.83 6.98
C ALA A 8 5.47 -46.40 6.98
N GLU A 9 6.32 -47.05 7.77
CA GLU A 9 7.77 -46.77 7.80
C GLU A 9 8.45 -47.13 6.47
N HIS A 10 8.01 -48.20 5.81
CA HIS A 10 8.54 -48.60 4.51
C HIS A 10 8.10 -47.64 3.38
N LEU A 11 6.87 -47.13 3.42
CA LEU A 11 6.34 -46.11 2.51
C LEU A 11 7.02 -44.74 2.68
N VAL A 12 7.30 -44.33 3.91
CA VAL A 12 8.05 -43.09 4.20
C VAL A 12 9.48 -43.21 3.69
N ARG A 13 10.12 -44.37 3.83
CA ARG A 13 11.50 -44.61 3.38
C ARG A 13 11.63 -44.68 1.86
N THR A 14 10.67 -45.32 1.17
CA THR A 14 10.63 -45.33 -0.30
C THR A 14 10.24 -43.96 -0.87
N GLY A 15 9.29 -43.26 -0.23
CA GLY A 15 8.95 -41.88 -0.55
C GLY A 15 10.17 -40.96 -0.44
N TRP A 16 10.90 -41.01 0.67
CA TRP A 16 12.12 -40.20 0.87
C TRP A 16 13.20 -40.48 -0.19
N ARG A 17 13.41 -41.75 -0.55
CA ARG A 17 14.36 -42.12 -1.63
C ARG A 17 13.91 -41.60 -2.98
N PHE A 18 12.61 -41.68 -3.29
CA PHE A 18 12.05 -41.14 -4.53
C PHE A 18 12.21 -39.62 -4.60
N TRP A 19 11.88 -38.91 -3.52
CA TRP A 19 12.09 -37.46 -3.39
C TRP A 19 13.55 -37.07 -3.56
N HIS A 20 14.49 -37.78 -2.91
CA HIS A 20 15.92 -37.50 -3.02
C HIS A 20 16.44 -37.75 -4.44
N LEU A 21 15.98 -38.83 -5.10
CA LEU A 21 16.36 -39.15 -6.47
C LEU A 21 15.79 -38.13 -7.47
N ALA A 22 14.54 -37.72 -7.28
CA ALA A 22 13.90 -36.67 -8.08
C ALA A 22 14.64 -35.34 -7.91
N LEU A 23 15.02 -34.98 -6.68
CA LEU A 23 15.76 -33.75 -6.38
C LEU A 23 17.17 -33.77 -7.00
N TYR A 24 17.88 -34.90 -6.94
CA TYR A 24 19.18 -35.06 -7.58
C TYR A 24 19.08 -34.91 -9.11
N LYS A 25 18.10 -35.56 -9.75
CA LYS A 25 17.86 -35.43 -11.19
C LYS A 25 17.50 -34.00 -11.58
N ALA A 26 16.63 -33.35 -10.82
CA ALA A 26 16.26 -31.96 -11.06
C ALA A 26 17.48 -31.03 -10.94
N LEU A 27 18.32 -31.22 -9.92
CA LEU A 27 19.54 -30.42 -9.72
C LEU A 27 20.56 -30.64 -10.85
N ALA A 28 20.71 -31.87 -11.33
CA ALA A 28 21.58 -32.19 -12.46
C ALA A 28 21.10 -31.53 -13.76
N LEU A 29 19.78 -31.54 -14.01
CA LEU A 29 19.18 -30.83 -15.15
C LEU A 29 19.39 -29.32 -15.05
N LEU A 30 19.18 -28.75 -13.86
CA LEU A 30 19.35 -27.32 -13.62
C LEU A 30 20.82 -26.89 -13.80
N GLN A 31 21.76 -27.73 -13.36
CA GLN A 31 23.19 -27.50 -13.56
C GLN A 31 23.57 -27.58 -15.05
N SER A 32 23.01 -28.54 -15.79
CA SER A 32 23.23 -28.63 -17.24
C SER A 32 22.68 -27.40 -17.97
N ALA A 33 21.44 -27.01 -17.67
CA ALA A 33 20.81 -25.82 -18.23
C ALA A 33 21.59 -24.54 -17.89
N TRP A 34 22.09 -24.43 -16.65
CA TRP A 34 22.95 -23.32 -16.22
C TRP A 34 24.26 -23.26 -16.99
N ASN A 35 24.91 -24.40 -17.18
CA ASN A 35 26.16 -24.48 -17.94
C ASN A 35 25.92 -24.01 -19.39
N ASP A 36 24.87 -24.51 -20.05
CA ASP A 36 24.51 -24.08 -21.40
C ASP A 36 24.14 -22.59 -21.46
N PHE A 37 23.42 -22.08 -20.45
CA PHE A 37 23.02 -20.68 -20.35
C PHE A 37 24.20 -19.72 -20.12
N SER A 38 25.25 -20.17 -19.42
CA SER A 38 26.42 -19.35 -19.07
C SER A 38 27.51 -19.34 -20.15
N GLN A 39 27.50 -20.31 -21.07
CA GLN A 39 28.49 -20.35 -22.16
C GLN A 39 28.31 -19.20 -23.16
N PRO A 40 29.41 -18.56 -23.60
CA PRO A 40 29.34 -17.43 -24.52
C PRO A 40 28.87 -17.86 -25.91
N VAL A 41 29.31 -19.03 -26.39
CA VAL A 41 28.96 -19.59 -27.70
C VAL A 41 28.50 -21.04 -27.51
N PRO A 42 27.33 -21.44 -28.01
CA PRO A 42 26.86 -22.82 -27.94
C PRO A 42 27.75 -23.72 -28.81
N ALA A 43 28.19 -24.85 -28.29
CA ALA A 43 29.07 -25.78 -29.00
C ALA A 43 28.31 -26.82 -29.85
N SER A 44 27.00 -26.98 -29.63
CA SER A 44 26.17 -27.94 -30.35
C SER A 44 24.76 -27.42 -30.63
N CYS A 45 24.07 -28.03 -31.60
CA CYS A 45 22.67 -27.72 -31.93
C CYS A 45 21.73 -27.92 -30.72
N GLY A 46 21.99 -28.95 -29.90
CA GLY A 46 21.24 -29.18 -28.67
C GLY A 46 21.37 -28.03 -27.67
N GLN A 47 22.60 -27.55 -27.44
CA GLN A 47 22.84 -26.41 -26.54
C GLN A 47 22.22 -25.11 -27.07
N LEU A 48 22.27 -24.89 -28.39
CA LEU A 48 21.62 -23.75 -29.02
C LEU A 48 20.10 -23.80 -28.79
N LEU A 49 19.47 -24.97 -28.96
CA LEU A 49 18.04 -25.15 -28.71
C LEU A 49 17.71 -24.89 -27.22
N THR A 50 18.49 -25.45 -26.29
CA THR A 50 18.32 -25.21 -24.85
C THR A 50 18.41 -23.73 -24.51
N LEU A 51 19.41 -23.02 -25.07
CA LEU A 51 19.59 -21.59 -24.88
C LEU A 51 18.40 -20.78 -25.42
N LEU A 52 17.90 -21.10 -26.62
CA LEU A 52 16.73 -20.45 -27.21
C LEU A 52 15.48 -20.66 -26.37
N LEU A 53 15.26 -21.86 -25.83
CA LEU A 53 14.14 -22.16 -24.94
C LEU A 53 14.24 -21.40 -23.61
N LEU A 54 15.43 -21.32 -23.02
CA LEU A 54 15.68 -20.53 -21.80
C LEU A 54 15.46 -19.03 -22.03
N CYS A 55 16.07 -18.46 -23.07
CA CYS A 55 15.91 -17.04 -23.38
C CYS A 55 14.46 -16.70 -23.77
N GLY A 56 13.82 -17.57 -24.54
CA GLY A 56 12.41 -17.44 -24.92
C GLY A 56 11.48 -17.49 -23.71
N SER A 57 11.66 -18.43 -22.80
CA SER A 57 10.84 -18.53 -21.58
C SER A 57 11.04 -17.35 -20.62
N LEU A 58 12.27 -16.84 -20.47
CA LEU A 58 12.54 -15.63 -19.70
C LEU A 58 11.92 -14.39 -20.37
N ALA A 59 11.99 -14.30 -21.69
CA ALA A 59 11.40 -13.21 -22.46
C ALA A 59 9.87 -13.21 -22.40
N THR A 60 9.22 -14.37 -22.49
CA THR A 60 7.76 -14.47 -22.35
C THR A 60 7.31 -14.14 -20.93
N ALA A 61 8.04 -14.57 -19.90
CA ALA A 61 7.78 -14.16 -18.52
C ALA A 61 7.92 -12.63 -18.36
N ALA A 62 8.98 -12.03 -18.90
CA ALA A 62 9.18 -10.59 -18.87
C ALA A 62 8.07 -9.83 -19.61
N ALA A 63 7.66 -10.31 -20.79
CA ALA A 63 6.54 -9.73 -21.56
C ALA A 63 5.20 -9.86 -20.83
N GLY A 64 4.93 -10.99 -20.18
CA GLY A 64 3.72 -11.18 -19.38
C GLY A 64 3.66 -10.22 -18.20
N LEU A 65 4.79 -10.04 -17.50
CA LEU A 65 4.91 -9.09 -16.40
C LEU A 65 4.73 -7.64 -16.86
N THR A 66 5.35 -7.24 -17.98
CA THR A 66 5.18 -5.87 -18.52
C THR A 66 3.76 -5.62 -18.99
N HIS A 67 3.12 -6.59 -19.65
CA HIS A 67 1.72 -6.49 -20.03
C HIS A 67 0.81 -6.34 -18.80
N HIS A 68 1.00 -7.20 -17.79
CA HIS A 68 0.22 -7.12 -16.56
C HIS A 68 0.41 -5.78 -15.85
N TRP A 69 1.64 -5.28 -15.77
CA TRP A 69 1.92 -3.97 -15.18
C TRP A 69 1.26 -2.82 -15.96
N LEU A 70 1.35 -2.82 -17.30
CA LEU A 70 0.74 -1.79 -18.15
C LEU A 70 -0.79 -1.75 -18.00
N VAL A 71 -1.44 -2.92 -17.99
CA VAL A 71 -2.91 -3.01 -17.92
C VAL A 71 -3.41 -2.86 -16.49
N SER A 72 -2.87 -3.63 -15.55
CA SER A 72 -3.40 -3.74 -14.18
C SER A 72 -2.93 -2.62 -13.27
N SER A 73 -1.70 -2.13 -13.43
CA SER A 73 -1.16 -1.07 -12.56
C SER A 73 -1.34 0.29 -13.22
N LEU A 74 -1.00 0.42 -14.50
CA LEU A 74 -1.00 1.71 -15.20
C LEU A 74 -2.30 2.05 -15.93
N HIS A 75 -3.26 1.12 -15.95
CA HIS A 75 -4.57 1.27 -16.58
C HIS A 75 -4.49 1.66 -18.07
N TYR A 76 -3.44 1.22 -18.77
CA TYR A 76 -3.35 1.41 -20.21
C TYR A 76 -4.31 0.46 -20.95
N PRO A 77 -4.82 0.86 -22.13
CA PRO A 77 -5.69 0.00 -22.91
C PRO A 77 -4.95 -1.29 -23.32
N PRO A 78 -5.64 -2.44 -23.39
CA PRO A 78 -5.01 -3.75 -23.54
C PRO A 78 -4.29 -3.91 -24.88
N GLY A 79 -4.83 -3.34 -25.97
CA GLY A 79 -4.23 -3.39 -27.31
C GLY A 79 -2.79 -2.85 -27.36
N PRO A 80 -2.56 -1.55 -27.13
CA PRO A 80 -1.21 -0.98 -27.15
C PRO A 80 -0.31 -1.55 -26.05
N SER A 81 -0.89 -1.94 -24.90
CA SER A 81 -0.13 -2.61 -23.83
C SER A 81 0.44 -3.95 -24.30
N ALA A 82 -0.33 -4.75 -25.04
CA ALA A 82 0.11 -6.02 -25.61
C ALA A 82 1.20 -5.81 -26.67
N SER A 83 1.06 -4.81 -27.54
CA SER A 83 2.09 -4.46 -28.53
C SER A 83 3.40 -4.06 -27.86
N MET A 84 3.35 -3.17 -26.87
CA MET A 84 4.54 -2.73 -26.13
C MET A 84 5.20 -3.90 -25.38
N ALA A 85 4.41 -4.73 -24.71
CA ALA A 85 4.91 -5.91 -24.01
C ALA A 85 5.58 -6.91 -24.96
N ALA A 86 5.02 -7.13 -26.16
CA ALA A 86 5.61 -7.99 -27.18
C ALA A 86 6.94 -7.44 -27.69
N VAL A 87 7.04 -6.13 -27.95
CA VAL A 87 8.29 -5.47 -28.34
C VAL A 87 9.34 -5.58 -27.23
N CYS A 88 8.97 -5.31 -25.98
CA CYS A 88 9.87 -5.50 -24.83
C CYS A 88 10.32 -6.96 -24.71
N GLY A 89 9.41 -7.92 -24.85
CA GLY A 89 9.73 -9.35 -24.84
C GLY A 89 10.71 -9.73 -25.94
N LEU A 90 10.49 -9.25 -27.17
CA LEU A 90 11.40 -9.50 -28.29
C LEU A 90 12.79 -8.92 -28.03
N LEU A 91 12.88 -7.69 -27.52
CA LEU A 91 14.15 -7.06 -27.16
C LEU A 91 14.89 -7.82 -26.06
N VAL A 92 14.17 -8.30 -25.04
CA VAL A 92 14.73 -9.16 -23.99
C VAL A 92 15.21 -10.49 -24.60
N CYS A 93 14.43 -11.12 -25.47
CA CYS A 93 14.80 -12.37 -26.13
C CYS A 93 16.09 -12.21 -26.97
N LEU A 94 16.16 -11.16 -27.80
CA LEU A 94 17.33 -10.84 -28.61
C LEU A 94 18.54 -10.49 -27.74
N GLY A 95 18.36 -9.67 -26.71
CA GLY A 95 19.42 -9.29 -25.78
C GLY A 95 20.00 -10.51 -25.05
N LEU A 96 19.13 -11.36 -24.48
CA LEU A 96 19.56 -12.58 -23.80
C LEU A 96 20.15 -13.60 -24.78
N GLY A 97 19.59 -13.76 -25.97
CA GLY A 97 20.08 -14.74 -26.95
C GLY A 97 21.43 -14.36 -27.57
N LEU A 98 21.62 -13.07 -27.89
CA LEU A 98 22.75 -12.60 -28.69
C LEU A 98 23.89 -11.99 -27.86
N VAL A 99 23.61 -11.50 -26.65
CA VAL A 99 24.58 -10.73 -25.86
C VAL A 99 24.89 -11.49 -24.56
N PRO A 100 26.01 -12.25 -24.49
CA PRO A 100 26.40 -12.98 -23.28
C PRO A 100 26.47 -12.12 -22.01
N PRO A 101 27.01 -10.88 -22.05
CA PRO A 101 26.96 -9.98 -20.89
C PRO A 101 25.53 -9.65 -20.43
N ALA A 102 24.56 -9.54 -21.33
CA ALA A 102 23.16 -9.26 -20.98
C ALA A 102 22.53 -10.44 -20.22
N ARG A 103 22.85 -11.68 -20.60
CA ARG A 103 22.46 -12.88 -19.82
C ARG A 103 23.00 -12.86 -18.40
N CYS A 104 24.28 -12.51 -18.26
CA CYS A 104 24.92 -12.37 -16.95
C CYS A 104 24.23 -11.27 -16.12
N LEU A 105 24.00 -10.09 -16.70
CA LEU A 105 23.28 -8.99 -16.03
C LEU A 105 21.88 -9.40 -15.56
N PHE A 106 21.12 -10.08 -16.43
CA PHE A 106 19.80 -10.58 -16.09
C PHE A 106 19.86 -11.58 -14.94
N ALA A 107 20.79 -12.54 -14.98
CA ALA A 107 21.00 -13.50 -13.90
C ALA A 107 21.46 -12.83 -12.59
N LEU A 108 22.27 -11.77 -12.67
CA LEU A 108 22.72 -10.99 -11.52
C LEU A 108 21.63 -10.14 -10.87
N SER A 109 20.55 -9.80 -11.59
CA SER A 109 19.47 -8.96 -11.05
C SER A 109 18.79 -9.59 -9.82
N VAL A 110 18.57 -10.91 -9.83
CA VAL A 110 17.92 -11.65 -8.74
C VAL A 110 18.75 -11.62 -7.45
N PRO A 111 20.03 -12.05 -7.40
CA PRO A 111 20.82 -11.93 -6.18
C PRO A 111 21.16 -10.49 -5.82
N THR A 112 21.07 -9.54 -6.76
CA THR A 112 21.21 -8.11 -6.43
C THR A 112 20.07 -7.61 -5.53
N LEU A 113 18.87 -8.20 -5.62
CA LEU A 113 17.79 -7.95 -4.63
C LEU A 113 18.21 -8.31 -3.20
N GLY A 114 19.03 -9.34 -3.05
CA GLY A 114 19.57 -9.83 -1.78
C GLY A 114 20.58 -8.89 -1.10
N THR A 115 20.99 -7.81 -1.78
CA THR A 115 22.00 -6.87 -1.29
C THR A 115 21.36 -5.73 -0.48
N LYS A 116 22.20 -4.94 0.20
CA LYS A 116 21.74 -3.72 0.90
C LYS A 116 20.99 -2.78 -0.04
N GLN A 117 21.53 -2.53 -1.23
CA GLN A 117 20.91 -1.67 -2.25
C GLN A 117 19.57 -2.22 -2.73
N GLY A 118 19.53 -3.52 -3.07
CA GLY A 118 18.28 -4.18 -3.46
C GLY A 118 17.20 -4.10 -2.38
N ARG A 119 17.59 -4.22 -1.11
CA ARG A 119 16.69 -4.04 0.04
C ARG A 119 16.15 -2.62 0.14
N HIS A 120 16.98 -1.59 -0.06
CA HIS A 120 16.49 -0.20 -0.08
C HIS A 120 15.47 0.03 -1.20
N LEU A 121 15.69 -0.56 -2.39
CA LEU A 121 14.73 -0.49 -3.50
C LEU A 121 13.41 -1.19 -3.14
N LEU A 122 13.45 -2.37 -2.51
CA LEU A 122 12.25 -3.09 -2.05
C LEU A 122 11.45 -2.27 -1.04
N LEU A 123 12.12 -1.68 -0.05
CA LEU A 123 11.47 -0.85 0.97
C LEU A 123 10.85 0.42 0.36
N SER A 124 11.58 1.11 -0.52
CA SER A 124 11.07 2.29 -1.23
C SER A 124 9.85 1.94 -2.08
N CYS A 125 9.88 0.81 -2.79
CA CYS A 125 8.76 0.34 -3.60
C CYS A 125 7.55 -0.02 -2.71
N SER A 126 7.79 -0.66 -1.56
CA SER A 126 6.74 -0.98 -0.60
C SER A 126 6.03 0.26 -0.04
N ALA A 127 6.80 1.29 0.34
CA ALA A 127 6.27 2.53 0.89
C ALA A 127 5.46 3.31 -0.15
N ALA A 128 5.99 3.42 -1.37
CA ALA A 128 5.29 4.11 -2.45
C ALA A 128 4.01 3.37 -2.87
N THR A 129 4.05 2.04 -2.96
CA THR A 129 2.85 1.22 -3.25
C THR A 129 1.78 1.47 -2.20
N LEU A 130 2.13 1.38 -0.93
CA LEU A 130 1.21 1.59 0.19
C LEU A 130 0.62 3.00 0.20
N ALA A 131 1.44 4.03 0.03
CA ALA A 131 1.00 5.42 -0.02
C ALA A 131 0.03 5.68 -1.20
N SER A 132 0.34 5.14 -2.39
CA SER A 132 -0.52 5.25 -3.58
C SER A 132 -1.90 4.63 -3.41
N ILE A 133 -2.12 3.79 -2.38
CA ILE A 133 -3.40 3.12 -2.15
C ILE A 133 -4.13 3.74 -0.95
N VAL A 134 -3.43 3.89 0.18
CA VAL A 134 -4.04 4.35 1.43
C VAL A 134 -4.46 5.81 1.35
N VAL A 135 -3.62 6.69 0.80
CA VAL A 135 -3.88 8.14 0.77
C VAL A 135 -5.17 8.49 0.00
N PRO A 136 -5.36 8.07 -1.27
CA PRO A 136 -6.59 8.39 -1.98
C PRO A 136 -7.83 7.75 -1.35
N ASN A 137 -7.71 6.54 -0.78
CA ASN A 137 -8.85 5.84 -0.17
C ASN A 137 -9.31 6.51 1.15
N VAL A 138 -8.37 6.88 2.02
CA VAL A 138 -8.67 7.64 3.24
C VAL A 138 -9.34 8.95 2.89
N LEU A 139 -8.85 9.65 1.87
CA LEU A 139 -9.37 10.93 1.44
C LEU A 139 -10.80 10.83 0.87
N SER A 140 -11.09 9.77 0.12
CA SER A 140 -12.45 9.47 -0.35
C SER A 140 -13.41 9.21 0.82
N ASN A 141 -12.95 8.49 1.85
CA ASN A 141 -13.73 8.24 3.07
C ASN A 141 -13.97 9.52 3.89
N VAL A 142 -12.97 10.40 4.01
CA VAL A 142 -13.13 11.72 4.65
C VAL A 142 -14.12 12.58 3.87
N ARG A 143 -14.10 12.55 2.54
CA ARG A 143 -15.08 13.24 1.70
C ARG A 143 -16.51 12.73 1.92
N ALA A 144 -16.69 11.42 2.09
CA ALA A 144 -18.00 10.85 2.42
C ALA A 144 -18.53 11.37 3.76
N VAL A 145 -17.68 11.45 4.79
CA VAL A 145 -18.02 12.08 6.08
C VAL A 145 -18.36 13.56 5.92
N GLY A 146 -17.56 14.32 5.15
CA GLY A 146 -17.84 15.72 4.86
C GLY A 146 -19.19 15.93 4.17
N ARG A 147 -19.61 14.99 3.31
CA ARG A 147 -20.92 15.04 2.64
C ARG A 147 -22.05 14.84 3.62
N VAL A 148 -21.92 13.90 4.56
CA VAL A 148 -22.87 13.73 5.66
C VAL A 148 -22.98 15.02 6.48
N LEU A 149 -21.85 15.61 6.86
CA LEU A 149 -21.84 16.86 7.64
C LEU A 149 -22.58 17.99 6.92
N ARG A 150 -22.38 18.14 5.61
CA ARG A 150 -23.14 19.11 4.79
C ARG A 150 -24.64 18.82 4.82
N CYS A 151 -25.06 17.58 4.58
CA CYS A 151 -26.48 17.21 4.56
C CYS A 151 -27.17 17.46 5.92
N VAL A 152 -26.48 17.17 7.03
CA VAL A 152 -26.98 17.42 8.38
C VAL A 152 -27.05 18.90 8.68
N THR A 153 -26.02 19.66 8.28
CA THR A 153 -26.00 21.12 8.45
C THR A 153 -27.14 21.78 7.67
N GLU A 154 -27.36 21.34 6.43
CA GLU A 154 -28.44 21.85 5.59
C GLU A 154 -29.82 21.58 6.19
N GLY A 155 -30.11 20.33 6.58
CA GLY A 155 -31.40 19.97 7.18
C GLY A 155 -31.65 20.67 8.52
N SER A 156 -30.61 20.74 9.37
CA SER A 156 -30.70 21.41 10.66
C SER A 156 -30.95 22.92 10.50
N LEU A 157 -30.26 23.58 9.57
CA LEU A 157 -30.49 25.00 9.26
C LEU A 157 -31.90 25.25 8.72
N GLU A 158 -32.37 24.40 7.80
CA GLU A 158 -33.74 24.52 7.26
C GLU A 158 -34.78 24.35 8.36
N SER A 159 -34.60 23.37 9.25
CA SER A 159 -35.49 23.13 10.38
C SER A 159 -35.48 24.26 11.41
N LEU A 160 -34.29 24.81 11.71
CA LEU A 160 -34.15 25.98 12.59
C LEU A 160 -34.86 27.19 12.00
N LEU A 161 -34.66 27.48 10.71
CA LEU A 161 -35.32 28.60 10.02
C LEU A 161 -36.85 28.43 10.00
N ASN A 162 -37.35 27.23 9.68
CA ASN A 162 -38.77 26.93 9.71
C ASN A 162 -39.35 27.10 11.13
N THR A 163 -38.64 26.61 12.15
CA THR A 163 -39.04 26.77 13.56
C THR A 163 -39.11 28.25 13.97
N THR A 164 -38.09 29.05 13.63
CA THR A 164 -38.12 30.49 13.90
C THR A 164 -39.26 31.19 13.16
N HIS A 165 -39.57 30.77 11.93
CA HIS A 165 -40.69 31.32 11.17
C HIS A 165 -42.04 30.99 11.83
N GLN A 166 -42.26 29.73 12.25
CA GLN A 166 -43.48 29.30 12.94
C GLN A 166 -43.66 30.03 14.27
N LEU A 167 -42.59 30.16 15.07
CA LEU A 167 -42.60 30.91 16.33
C LEU A 167 -42.90 32.40 16.11
N HIS A 168 -42.36 33.00 15.06
CA HIS A 168 -42.64 34.39 14.70
C HIS A 168 -44.09 34.60 14.28
N MET A 169 -44.65 33.66 13.50
CA MET A 169 -46.07 33.69 13.12
C MET A 169 -46.99 33.52 14.34
N ALA A 170 -46.66 32.61 15.25
CA ALA A 170 -47.36 32.44 16.51
C ALA A 170 -47.30 33.71 17.38
N SER A 171 -46.12 34.33 17.51
CA SER A 171 -45.93 35.59 18.23
C SER A 171 -46.76 36.74 17.64
N ARG A 172 -46.82 36.87 16.30
CA ARG A 172 -47.68 37.87 15.65
C ARG A 172 -49.16 37.63 15.87
N ALA A 173 -49.61 36.37 15.87
CA ALA A 173 -51.01 36.03 16.14
C ALA A 173 -51.43 36.39 17.58
N LEU A 174 -50.50 36.35 18.53
CA LEU A 174 -50.68 36.80 19.92
C LEU A 174 -50.66 38.34 20.07
N GLY A 175 -49.97 39.06 19.19
CA GLY A 175 -49.81 40.53 19.23
C GLY A 175 -51.10 41.34 19.46
N PRO A 176 -52.21 41.10 18.72
CA PRO A 176 -53.46 41.86 18.91
C PRO A 176 -54.22 41.49 20.20
N ALA A 177 -54.05 40.27 20.74
CA ALA A 177 -54.72 39.84 21.97
C ALA A 177 -54.03 40.35 23.25
N VAL A 178 -52.74 40.69 23.16
CA VAL A 178 -51.89 41.09 24.29
C VAL A 178 -51.76 42.62 24.43
N GLN A 179 -52.16 43.41 23.42
CA GLN A 179 -52.21 44.88 23.53
C GLN A 179 -53.23 45.41 24.56
N ALA A 180 -54.12 44.55 25.07
CA ALA A 180 -55.03 44.87 26.16
C ALA A 180 -54.41 44.71 27.58
N GLY A 181 -53.22 44.10 27.72
CA GLY A 181 -52.56 43.89 29.00
C GLY A 181 -51.03 43.94 28.88
N SER A 182 -50.41 44.93 29.51
CA SER A 182 -49.00 45.39 29.55
C SER A 182 -47.77 44.43 29.44
N ARG A 183 -47.86 43.19 28.92
CA ARG A 183 -46.70 42.27 28.77
C ARG A 183 -46.67 41.61 27.38
N GLY A 184 -46.06 42.28 26.41
CA GLY A 184 -45.78 41.69 25.10
C GLY A 184 -44.64 40.66 25.17
N LEU A 185 -44.90 39.41 24.78
CA LEU A 185 -43.87 38.41 24.52
C LEU A 185 -43.33 38.61 23.10
N THR A 186 -42.22 39.34 22.98
CA THR A 186 -41.50 39.49 21.70
C THR A 186 -40.44 38.40 21.60
N PHE A 187 -40.61 37.46 20.68
CA PHE A 187 -39.54 36.54 20.31
C PHE A 187 -38.58 37.26 19.35
N GLY A 188 -37.43 37.70 19.86
CA GLY A 188 -36.38 38.32 19.05
C GLY A 188 -35.53 37.27 18.36
N ALA A 189 -35.62 37.17 17.03
CA ALA A 189 -34.60 36.54 16.22
C ALA A 189 -33.76 37.65 15.58
N GLU A 190 -32.74 38.11 16.30
CA GLU A 190 -31.88 39.21 15.85
C GLU A 190 -30.79 38.64 14.92
N GLY A 191 -31.05 38.67 13.61
CA GLY A 191 -30.06 38.24 12.60
C GLY A 191 -30.67 37.81 11.27
N ASN A 192 -29.91 38.01 10.18
CA ASN A 192 -30.32 37.53 8.85
C ASN A 192 -30.08 36.01 8.72
N GLY A 193 -31.06 35.21 9.13
CA GLY A 193 -30.98 33.74 9.10
C GLY A 193 -30.66 33.17 7.71
N SER A 194 -31.07 33.85 6.63
CA SER A 194 -30.73 33.45 5.26
C SER A 194 -29.23 33.64 4.94
N ALA A 195 -28.63 34.73 5.44
CA ALA A 195 -27.19 34.97 5.29
C ALA A 195 -26.36 33.96 6.11
N PHE A 196 -26.81 33.62 7.32
CA PHE A 196 -26.17 32.58 8.13
C PHE A 196 -26.24 31.19 7.46
N ARG A 197 -27.41 30.82 6.91
CA ARG A 197 -27.58 29.57 6.14
C ARG A 197 -26.64 29.53 4.95
N LEU A 198 -26.61 30.58 4.14
CA LEU A 198 -25.73 30.69 2.97
C LEU A 198 -24.26 30.60 3.36
N HIS A 199 -23.87 31.23 4.47
CA HIS A 199 -22.49 31.20 4.95
C HIS A 199 -22.08 29.78 5.36
N MET A 200 -22.88 29.10 6.18
CA MET A 200 -22.59 27.73 6.62
C MET A 200 -22.55 26.74 5.45
N LEU A 201 -23.50 26.84 4.52
CA LEU A 201 -23.50 25.99 3.32
C LEU A 201 -22.25 26.23 2.46
N ARG A 202 -21.87 27.51 2.24
CA ARG A 202 -20.65 27.86 1.51
C ARG A 202 -19.39 27.30 2.17
N VAL A 203 -19.27 27.38 3.50
CA VAL A 203 -18.12 26.82 4.22
C VAL A 203 -18.05 25.31 4.05
N THR A 204 -19.18 24.59 4.21
CA THR A 204 -19.20 23.13 4.02
C THR A 204 -18.93 22.72 2.57
N GLU A 205 -19.35 23.53 1.60
CA GLU A 205 -19.08 23.34 0.17
C GLU A 205 -17.61 23.50 -0.15
N GLN A 206 -16.99 24.57 0.34
CA GLN A 206 -15.57 24.83 0.14
C GLN A 206 -14.69 23.70 0.71
N VAL A 207 -15.00 23.23 1.92
CA VAL A 207 -14.28 22.10 2.53
C VAL A 207 -14.42 20.82 1.70
N LEU A 208 -15.60 20.57 1.12
CA LEU A 208 -15.84 19.42 0.25
C LEU A 208 -15.09 19.53 -1.09
N GLU A 209 -15.01 20.73 -1.65
CA GLU A 209 -14.22 21.03 -2.85
C GLU A 209 -12.72 20.82 -2.57
N ASP A 210 -12.19 21.35 -1.47
CA ASP A 210 -10.80 21.17 -1.07
C ASP A 210 -10.41 19.68 -0.96
N PHE A 211 -11.27 18.86 -0.34
CA PHE A 211 -11.03 17.41 -0.26
C PHE A 211 -11.18 16.70 -1.60
N SER A 212 -12.08 17.16 -2.48
CA SER A 212 -12.21 16.64 -3.85
C SER A 212 -10.96 16.92 -4.67
N ASP A 213 -10.40 18.13 -4.56
CA ASP A 213 -9.20 18.54 -5.26
C ASP A 213 -7.99 17.76 -4.75
N LEU A 214 -7.87 17.58 -3.43
CA LEU A 214 -6.85 16.71 -2.86
C LEU A 214 -7.04 15.25 -3.32
N GLU A 215 -8.27 14.74 -3.46
CA GLU A 215 -8.54 13.35 -3.87
C GLU A 215 -8.09 13.11 -5.30
N THR A 216 -8.45 14.04 -6.20
CA THR A 216 -8.05 13.96 -7.61
C THR A 216 -6.54 14.11 -7.76
N LEU A 217 -5.92 15.03 -7.03
CA LEU A 217 -4.47 15.21 -7.02
C LEU A 217 -3.74 13.99 -6.44
N ALA A 218 -4.25 13.42 -5.33
CA ALA A 218 -3.71 12.20 -4.74
C ALA A 218 -3.84 11.00 -5.68
N GLY A 219 -4.97 10.86 -6.38
CA GLY A 219 -5.17 9.81 -7.40
C GLY A 219 -4.21 9.94 -8.58
N ALA A 220 -4.04 11.17 -9.09
CA ALA A 220 -3.08 11.45 -10.17
C ALA A 220 -1.62 11.22 -9.73
N ALA A 221 -1.27 11.69 -8.54
CA ALA A 221 0.05 11.47 -7.93
C ALA A 221 0.31 10.00 -7.65
N ALA A 222 -0.67 9.24 -7.17
CA ALA A 222 -0.57 7.81 -6.92
C ALA A 222 -0.28 7.02 -8.20
N LEU A 223 -0.98 7.33 -9.29
CA LEU A 223 -0.76 6.74 -10.61
C LEU A 223 0.62 7.12 -11.16
N GLY A 224 1.01 8.40 -11.03
CA GLY A 224 2.34 8.88 -11.41
C GLY A 224 3.45 8.18 -10.62
N ALA A 225 3.28 8.05 -9.31
CA ALA A 225 4.21 7.36 -8.42
C ALA A 225 4.36 5.89 -8.81
N GLN A 226 3.27 5.16 -9.10
CA GLN A 226 3.37 3.77 -9.56
C GLN A 226 4.15 3.62 -10.87
N ARG A 227 3.99 4.57 -11.83
CA ARG A 227 4.78 4.57 -13.08
C ARG A 227 6.27 4.71 -12.81
N VAL A 228 6.62 5.68 -11.96
CA VAL A 228 8.03 6.01 -11.67
C VAL A 228 8.67 4.92 -10.83
N VAL A 229 7.99 4.43 -9.80
CA VAL A 229 8.55 3.49 -8.81
C VAL A 229 8.94 2.16 -9.45
N THR A 230 8.08 1.57 -10.29
CA THR A 230 8.44 0.30 -10.95
C THR A 230 9.62 0.49 -11.91
N GLY A 231 9.64 1.59 -12.66
CA GLY A 231 10.74 1.93 -13.56
C GLY A 231 12.06 2.13 -12.81
N VAL A 232 12.04 2.93 -11.73
CA VAL A 232 13.20 3.17 -10.86
C VAL A 232 13.68 1.88 -10.20
N PHE A 233 12.77 1.01 -9.78
CA PHE A 233 13.11 -0.29 -9.19
C PHE A 233 13.87 -1.17 -10.19
N VAL A 234 13.33 -1.37 -11.39
CA VAL A 234 13.97 -2.20 -12.43
C VAL A 234 15.29 -1.57 -12.88
N LEU A 235 15.31 -0.27 -13.17
CA LEU A 235 16.52 0.43 -13.62
C LEU A 235 17.60 0.42 -12.54
N GLY A 236 17.23 0.65 -11.28
CA GLY A 236 18.15 0.59 -10.14
C GLY A 236 18.80 -0.78 -9.98
N LEU A 237 18.01 -1.87 -10.12
CA LEU A 237 18.55 -3.24 -10.07
C LEU A 237 19.51 -3.54 -11.22
N LEU A 238 19.16 -3.12 -12.44
CA LEU A 238 20.01 -3.30 -13.61
C LEU A 238 21.30 -2.49 -13.50
N LEU A 239 21.23 -1.25 -13.00
CA LEU A 239 22.38 -0.39 -12.79
C LEU A 239 23.33 -0.95 -11.74
N GLU A 240 22.81 -1.42 -10.59
CA GLU A 240 23.61 -2.08 -9.55
C GLU A 240 24.25 -3.39 -10.04
N SER A 241 23.52 -4.15 -10.87
CA SER A 241 24.04 -5.36 -11.50
C SER A 241 25.14 -5.04 -12.52
N ALA A 242 24.94 -4.00 -13.33
CA ALA A 242 25.89 -3.54 -14.35
C ALA A 242 27.16 -2.96 -13.73
N TRP A 243 27.01 -2.15 -12.68
CA TRP A 243 28.12 -1.60 -11.93
C TRP A 243 28.99 -2.69 -11.32
N TYR A 244 28.36 -3.70 -10.70
CA TYR A 244 29.07 -4.85 -10.18
C TYR A 244 29.80 -5.63 -11.27
N LEU A 245 29.12 -5.93 -12.38
CA LEU A 245 29.73 -6.65 -13.49
C LEU A 245 30.91 -5.87 -14.08
N HIS A 246 30.77 -4.56 -14.24
CA HIS A 246 31.84 -3.69 -14.70
C HIS A 246 33.07 -3.80 -13.78
N ARG A 247 32.90 -3.61 -12.47
CA ARG A 247 34.00 -3.72 -11.51
C ARG A 247 34.61 -5.12 -11.47
N TYR A 248 33.80 -6.17 -11.60
CA TYR A 248 34.27 -7.56 -11.67
C TYR A 248 35.21 -7.78 -12.87
N LEU A 249 34.89 -7.16 -14.00
CA LEU A 249 35.67 -7.30 -15.23
C LEU A 249 36.90 -6.38 -15.27
N THR A 250 36.88 -5.23 -14.60
CA THR A 250 37.97 -4.24 -14.66
C THR A 250 38.95 -4.33 -13.50
N ASP A 251 38.51 -4.72 -12.30
CA ASP A 251 39.33 -4.71 -11.08
C ASP A 251 39.56 -6.14 -10.55
N LEU A 252 40.82 -6.57 -10.55
CA LEU A 252 41.24 -7.90 -10.05
C LEU A 252 41.19 -8.02 -8.52
N GLN A 253 41.19 -6.89 -7.79
CA GLN A 253 41.14 -6.87 -6.33
C GLN A 253 39.70 -6.84 -5.81
N PHE A 254 38.79 -6.25 -6.58
CA PHE A 254 37.37 -6.24 -6.27
C PHE A 254 36.82 -7.65 -6.09
N ASP A 255 36.12 -7.93 -4.98
CA ASP A 255 35.42 -9.19 -4.69
C ASP A 255 36.27 -10.47 -4.93
N ASN A 256 37.59 -10.38 -4.76
CA ASN A 256 38.54 -11.48 -4.95
C ASN A 256 39.00 -12.03 -3.59
N ILE A 257 38.03 -12.55 -2.85
CA ILE A 257 38.20 -13.02 -1.47
C ILE A 257 37.73 -14.46 -1.27
N TYR A 258 37.24 -15.14 -2.30
CA TYR A 258 36.66 -16.48 -2.18
C TYR A 258 37.69 -17.57 -2.49
N ALA A 259 37.80 -18.55 -1.59
CA ALA A 259 38.49 -19.80 -1.87
C ALA A 259 37.60 -20.70 -2.74
N THR A 260 37.68 -20.52 -4.06
CA THR A 260 36.93 -21.32 -5.04
C THR A 260 37.49 -22.74 -5.15
N ARG A 261 36.69 -23.70 -5.62
CA ARG A 261 37.15 -25.09 -5.85
C ARG A 261 38.33 -25.15 -6.82
N GLN A 262 38.34 -24.25 -7.81
CA GLN A 262 39.41 -24.15 -8.79
C GLN A 262 40.73 -23.69 -8.15
N LEU A 263 40.70 -22.70 -7.25
CA LEU A 263 41.87 -22.28 -6.48
C LEU A 263 42.41 -23.44 -5.61
N VAL A 264 41.52 -24.12 -4.89
CA VAL A 264 41.90 -25.26 -4.02
C VAL A 264 42.52 -26.39 -4.85
N GLY A 265 41.97 -26.70 -6.02
CA GLY A 265 42.53 -27.68 -6.95
C GLY A 265 43.93 -27.28 -7.45
N GLN A 266 44.11 -26.05 -7.92
CA GLN A 266 45.42 -25.57 -8.39
C GLN A 266 46.49 -25.55 -7.29
N LEU A 267 46.10 -25.26 -6.05
CA LEU A 267 47.01 -25.31 -4.91
C LEU A 267 47.35 -26.76 -4.51
N ALA A 268 46.41 -27.69 -4.66
CA ALA A 268 46.68 -29.12 -4.46
C ALA A 268 47.66 -29.66 -5.50
N GLU A 269 47.44 -29.34 -6.79
CA GLU A 269 48.37 -29.71 -7.88
C GLU A 269 49.77 -29.13 -7.67
N ALA A 270 49.86 -27.90 -7.18
CA ALA A 270 51.13 -27.25 -6.89
C ALA A 270 51.76 -27.63 -5.54
N GLN A 271 51.20 -28.61 -4.82
CA GLN A 271 51.63 -29.01 -3.46
C GLN A 271 51.68 -27.84 -2.45
N ALA A 272 50.90 -26.79 -2.69
CA ALA A 272 50.84 -25.55 -1.91
C ALA A 272 49.55 -25.45 -1.06
N THR A 273 49.01 -26.60 -0.63
CA THR A 273 47.78 -26.67 0.18
C THR A 273 47.90 -25.99 1.55
N HIS A 274 49.14 -25.84 2.05
CA HIS A 274 49.44 -25.14 3.29
C HIS A 274 48.93 -23.68 3.30
N LEU A 275 48.88 -23.02 2.13
CA LEU A 275 48.39 -21.64 1.98
C LEU A 275 46.90 -21.46 2.29
N VAL A 276 46.12 -22.55 2.28
CA VAL A 276 44.67 -22.55 2.57
C VAL A 276 44.34 -23.36 3.82
N ALA A 277 45.29 -24.14 4.36
CA ALA A 277 45.14 -24.85 5.63
C ALA A 277 45.07 -23.89 6.83
N SER A 278 45.78 -22.76 6.77
CA SER A 278 45.66 -21.64 7.71
C SER A 278 45.29 -20.38 6.92
N PRO A 279 44.02 -20.24 6.51
CA PRO A 279 43.62 -19.15 5.63
C PRO A 279 43.68 -17.81 6.40
N PRO A 280 44.12 -16.71 5.75
CA PRO A 280 44.05 -15.41 6.38
C PRO A 280 42.59 -15.00 6.59
N ALA A 281 42.31 -14.20 7.63
CA ALA A 281 40.93 -13.85 8.05
C ALA A 281 40.03 -13.23 6.95
N TRP A 282 40.62 -12.68 5.88
CA TRP A 282 39.88 -12.11 4.74
C TRP A 282 39.51 -13.14 3.67
N LEU A 283 40.11 -14.34 3.66
CA LEU A 283 39.83 -15.38 2.67
C LEU A 283 38.62 -16.20 3.13
N LEU A 284 37.50 -16.00 2.44
CA LEU A 284 36.23 -16.65 2.75
C LEU A 284 36.10 -17.98 2.01
N GLN A 285 35.74 -19.02 2.74
CA GLN A 285 35.42 -20.31 2.12
C GLN A 285 33.99 -20.25 1.54
N ALA A 286 33.87 -20.41 0.22
CA ALA A 286 32.59 -20.26 -0.48
C ALA A 286 31.47 -21.19 0.03
N ALA A 287 31.82 -22.30 0.68
CA ALA A 287 30.91 -23.37 1.11
C ALA A 287 30.55 -23.38 2.62
N GLN A 288 31.05 -22.45 3.45
CA GLN A 288 30.73 -22.44 4.89
C GLN A 288 29.37 -21.76 5.16
N PRO A 289 28.39 -22.44 5.80
CA PRO A 289 27.08 -21.87 6.12
C PRO A 289 27.09 -21.05 7.43
N ARG A 290 28.24 -20.91 8.11
CA ARG A 290 28.30 -20.31 9.45
C ARG A 290 28.41 -18.79 9.37
N LEU A 291 27.42 -18.11 9.94
CA LEU A 291 27.49 -16.69 10.30
C LEU A 291 28.30 -16.53 11.60
N THR A 292 29.13 -15.51 11.67
CA THR A 292 29.87 -15.14 12.89
C THR A 292 28.95 -14.43 13.89
N GLN A 293 29.32 -14.39 15.18
CA GLN A 293 28.49 -13.74 16.21
C GLN A 293 28.34 -12.23 16.01
N GLU A 294 29.37 -11.55 15.50
CA GLU A 294 29.31 -10.12 15.17
C GLU A 294 28.36 -9.84 13.98
N GLU A 295 28.37 -10.72 12.97
CA GLU A 295 27.42 -10.66 11.86
C GLU A 295 25.98 -10.92 12.33
N LEU A 296 25.79 -11.81 13.32
CA LEU A 296 24.48 -12.08 13.91
C LEU A 296 23.93 -10.87 14.67
N LEU A 297 24.75 -10.18 15.47
CA LEU A 297 24.33 -8.96 16.17
C LEU A 297 23.95 -7.83 15.18
N SER A 298 24.76 -7.66 14.13
CA SER A 298 24.48 -6.71 13.06
C SER A 298 23.20 -7.07 12.28
N CYS A 299 22.93 -8.37 12.12
CA CYS A 299 21.69 -8.87 11.53
C CYS A 299 20.48 -8.51 12.41
N LEU A 300 20.54 -8.78 13.72
CA LEU A 300 19.47 -8.47 14.68
C LEU A 300 19.11 -6.98 14.70
N LEU A 301 20.10 -6.07 14.67
CA LEU A 301 19.85 -4.63 14.59
C LEU A 301 19.13 -4.22 13.30
N ARG A 302 19.54 -4.75 12.15
CA ARG A 302 18.86 -4.50 10.85
C ARG A 302 17.44 -5.06 10.86
N LEU A 303 17.26 -6.22 11.49
CA LEU A 303 15.98 -6.88 11.67
C LEU A 303 15.02 -6.00 12.50
N GLY A 304 15.53 -5.41 13.60
CA GLY A 304 14.78 -4.48 14.45
C GLY A 304 14.24 -3.26 13.68
N MET A 305 15.06 -2.65 12.82
CA MET A 305 14.61 -1.55 11.97
C MET A 305 13.54 -2.01 10.97
N LEU A 306 13.72 -3.17 10.34
CA LEU A 306 12.75 -3.71 9.40
C LEU A 306 11.43 -4.13 10.08
N THR A 307 11.45 -4.63 11.33
CA THR A 307 10.21 -4.84 12.11
C THR A 307 9.45 -3.55 12.30
N LEU A 308 10.15 -2.43 12.58
CA LEU A 308 9.50 -1.14 12.78
C LEU A 308 8.81 -0.66 11.51
N LEU A 309 9.45 -0.83 10.34
CA LEU A 309 8.83 -0.53 9.05
C LEU A 309 7.60 -1.41 8.77
N LEU A 310 7.68 -2.71 9.07
CA LEU A 310 6.54 -3.62 8.91
C LEU A 310 5.38 -3.24 9.84
N ALA A 311 5.69 -2.87 11.08
CA ALA A 311 4.70 -2.38 12.03
C ALA A 311 4.07 -1.07 11.54
N ALA A 312 4.87 -0.13 11.03
CA ALA A 312 4.36 1.11 10.43
C ALA A 312 3.42 0.82 9.25
N THR A 313 3.76 -0.13 8.38
CA THR A 313 2.89 -0.56 7.28
C THR A 313 1.59 -1.18 7.77
N ALA A 314 1.63 -2.05 8.78
CA ALA A 314 0.44 -2.60 9.40
C ALA A 314 -0.45 -1.50 10.01
N VAL A 315 0.15 -0.52 10.70
CA VAL A 315 -0.56 0.64 11.26
C VAL A 315 -1.22 1.46 10.15
N THR A 316 -0.51 1.78 9.06
CA THR A 316 -1.10 2.54 7.95
C THR A 316 -2.22 1.79 7.22
N ALA A 317 -2.11 0.47 7.08
CA ALA A 317 -3.19 -0.35 6.54
C ALA A 317 -4.40 -0.40 7.49
N ALA A 318 -4.14 -0.44 8.80
CA ALA A 318 -5.18 -0.35 9.82
C ALA A 318 -5.85 1.02 9.83
N THR A 319 -5.11 2.12 9.63
CA THR A 319 -5.71 3.47 9.54
C THR A 319 -6.68 3.59 8.36
N ASP A 320 -6.40 2.91 7.24
CA ASP A 320 -7.32 2.84 6.10
C ASP A 320 -8.63 2.13 6.47
N HIS A 321 -8.54 1.02 7.20
CA HIS A 321 -9.71 0.29 7.69
C HIS A 321 -10.51 1.10 8.71
N VAL A 322 -9.81 1.79 9.63
CA VAL A 322 -10.45 2.67 10.60
C VAL A 322 -11.17 3.82 9.91
N ALA A 323 -10.55 4.45 8.89
CA ALA A 323 -11.18 5.50 8.10
C ALA A 323 -12.47 5.01 7.41
N PHE A 324 -12.42 3.81 6.81
CA PHE A 324 -13.60 3.17 6.23
C PHE A 324 -14.70 2.92 7.26
N LEU A 325 -14.37 2.30 8.41
CA LEU A 325 -15.35 1.99 9.46
C LEU A 325 -16.00 3.26 10.03
N LEU A 326 -15.21 4.32 10.25
CA LEU A 326 -15.72 5.61 10.71
C LEU A 326 -16.63 6.25 9.66
N ALA A 327 -16.21 6.27 8.39
CA ALA A 327 -17.04 6.81 7.31
C ALA A 327 -18.36 6.05 7.18
N GLN A 328 -18.30 4.72 7.21
CA GLN A 328 -19.49 3.88 7.15
C GLN A 328 -20.42 4.13 8.35
N ALA A 329 -19.88 4.17 9.57
CA ALA A 329 -20.68 4.43 10.77
C ALA A 329 -21.40 5.79 10.71
N VAL A 330 -20.72 6.82 10.21
CA VAL A 330 -21.30 8.17 10.06
C VAL A 330 -22.37 8.19 8.96
N VAL A 331 -22.14 7.53 7.82
CA VAL A 331 -23.14 7.43 6.74
C VAL A 331 -24.37 6.65 7.20
N ASP A 332 -24.19 5.50 7.86
CA ASP A 332 -25.27 4.66 8.38
C ASP A 332 -26.06 5.38 9.49
N TRP A 333 -25.39 6.17 10.33
CA TRP A 333 -26.03 7.01 11.33
C TRP A 333 -26.90 8.08 10.66
N ALA A 334 -26.38 8.77 9.65
CA ALA A 334 -27.10 9.83 8.95
C ALA A 334 -28.36 9.32 8.24
N GLN A 335 -28.32 8.12 7.67
CA GLN A 335 -29.50 7.47 7.06
C GLN A 335 -30.62 7.16 8.04
N LYS A 336 -30.30 7.00 9.33
CA LYS A 336 -31.25 6.65 10.39
C LYS A 336 -31.77 7.86 11.16
N LEU A 337 -31.37 9.08 10.78
CA LEU A 337 -31.81 10.29 11.47
C LEU A 337 -33.33 10.46 11.32
N PRO A 338 -34.09 10.52 12.43
CA PRO A 338 -35.53 10.64 12.38
C PRO A 338 -35.97 12.07 12.04
N SER A 339 -37.16 12.21 11.45
CA SER A 339 -37.92 13.45 11.44
C SER A 339 -38.78 13.55 12.71
N VAL A 340 -38.70 14.67 13.42
CA VAL A 340 -39.40 14.89 14.69
C VAL A 340 -40.53 15.88 14.48
N PRO A 341 -41.81 15.49 14.58
CA PRO A 341 -42.92 16.43 14.50
C PRO A 341 -43.00 17.27 15.79
N VAL A 342 -43.06 18.59 15.63
CA VAL A 342 -43.24 19.58 16.71
C VAL A 342 -44.63 20.16 16.61
N THR A 343 -45.34 20.18 17.74
CA THR A 343 -46.67 20.80 17.84
C THR A 343 -46.66 21.85 18.94
N LEU A 344 -47.02 23.08 18.60
CA LEU A 344 -47.15 24.20 19.51
C LEU A 344 -48.64 24.50 19.70
N LEU A 345 -49.11 24.28 20.92
CA LEU A 345 -50.49 24.56 21.31
C LEU A 345 -50.54 25.89 22.06
N LEU A 346 -51.24 26.87 21.50
CA LEU A 346 -51.46 28.16 22.12
C LEU A 346 -52.91 28.24 22.59
N LYS A 347 -53.09 28.34 23.91
CA LYS A 347 -54.37 28.60 24.56
C LYS A 347 -54.27 29.93 25.28
N TYR A 348 -55.10 30.88 24.87
CA TYR A 348 -55.22 32.18 25.53
C TYR A 348 -56.62 32.33 26.08
N ASP A 349 -56.72 32.42 27.42
CA ASP A 349 -57.96 32.66 28.13
C ASP A 349 -57.85 34.05 28.76
N SER A 350 -58.69 34.98 28.32
CA SER A 350 -58.78 36.33 28.90
C SER A 350 -60.20 36.61 29.38
N THR A 351 -60.30 37.06 30.62
CA THR A 351 -61.53 37.57 31.23
C THR A 351 -61.45 39.08 31.27
N TYR A 352 -62.34 39.75 30.54
CA TYR A 352 -62.47 41.21 30.59
C TYR A 352 -63.59 41.59 31.56
N THR A 353 -63.28 42.34 32.62
CA THR A 353 -64.31 43.03 33.43
C THR A 353 -64.66 44.35 32.74
N ILE A 354 -65.85 44.42 32.14
CA ILE A 354 -66.39 45.67 31.60
C ILE A 354 -67.00 46.43 32.79
N LEU A 355 -66.28 47.43 33.29
CA LEU A 355 -66.78 48.44 34.25
C LEU A 355 -67.49 47.84 35.48
N ASP A 356 -66.72 47.35 36.45
CA ASP A 356 -67.21 46.85 37.75
C ASP A 356 -68.07 47.86 38.54
N PHE A 357 -68.13 49.13 38.13
CA PHE A 357 -68.91 50.17 38.81
C PHE A 357 -70.39 50.26 38.37
N ILE A 358 -70.75 49.76 37.19
CA ILE A 358 -72.10 49.96 36.63
C ILE A 358 -73.19 49.11 37.31
N PRO A 359 -72.95 47.86 37.77
CA PRO A 359 -73.96 47.07 38.48
C PRO A 359 -74.35 47.67 39.85
N PHE A 360 -73.55 48.59 40.40
CA PHE A 360 -73.87 49.27 41.66
C PHE A 360 -74.97 50.34 41.50
N LEU A 361 -75.20 50.84 40.28
CA LEU A 361 -76.19 51.90 40.02
C LEU A 361 -77.55 51.36 39.57
N PHE A 362 -77.61 50.13 39.09
CA PHE A 362 -78.83 49.48 38.60
C PHE A 362 -78.82 48.04 39.09
N ASP A 363 -79.70 47.74 40.04
CA ASP A 363 -79.85 46.50 40.82
C ASP A 363 -80.14 45.26 39.94
N HIS A 364 -79.23 44.91 39.04
CA HIS A 364 -79.34 43.85 38.04
C HIS A 364 -78.10 42.95 38.13
N MET A 365 -78.35 41.64 38.02
CA MET A 365 -77.33 40.59 38.00
C MET A 365 -76.26 40.93 36.95
N PRO A 366 -74.95 40.83 37.29
CA PRO A 366 -73.90 41.25 36.36
C PRO A 366 -73.98 40.42 35.07
N PRO A 367 -73.83 41.04 33.89
CA PRO A 367 -73.74 40.29 32.64
C PRO A 367 -72.49 39.41 32.66
N GLU A 368 -72.63 38.17 32.19
CA GLU A 368 -71.51 37.25 32.02
C GLU A 368 -70.40 37.95 31.22
N SER A 369 -69.21 38.06 31.82
CA SER A 369 -68.05 38.63 31.13
C SER A 369 -67.79 37.84 29.84
N PRO A 370 -67.63 38.49 28.67
CA PRO A 370 -67.35 37.76 27.45
C PRO A 370 -66.01 37.03 27.59
N PHE A 371 -66.08 35.70 27.69
CA PHE A 371 -64.93 34.83 27.73
C PHE A 371 -64.35 34.74 26.32
N LEU A 372 -63.20 35.36 26.09
CA LEU A 372 -62.51 35.24 24.80
C LEU A 372 -61.43 34.16 24.96
N SER A 373 -61.77 32.93 24.57
CA SER A 373 -60.83 31.80 24.49
C SER A 373 -60.43 31.62 23.03
N ALA A 374 -59.16 31.88 22.74
CA ALA A 374 -58.57 31.66 21.42
C ALA A 374 -57.64 30.44 21.49
N HIS A 375 -57.87 29.50 20.57
CA HIS A 375 -57.10 28.26 20.48
C HIS A 375 -56.47 28.14 19.09
N SER A 376 -55.14 28.13 19.04
CA SER A 376 -54.38 27.97 17.79
C SER A 376 -53.33 26.89 17.94
N SER A 377 -53.28 25.96 16.99
CA SER A 377 -52.26 24.92 16.92
C SER A 377 -51.34 25.17 15.72
N TYR A 378 -50.03 25.11 15.95
CA TYR A 378 -49.01 25.17 14.91
C TYR A 378 -48.26 23.85 14.89
N GLN A 379 -48.10 23.24 13.72
CA GLN A 379 -47.40 21.96 13.56
C GLN A 379 -46.33 22.09 12.48
N TRP A 380 -45.12 21.59 12.75
CA TRP A 380 -44.03 21.50 11.78
C TRP A 380 -43.12 20.31 12.08
N GLU A 381 -42.29 19.90 11.13
CA GLU A 381 -41.32 18.82 11.31
C GLU A 381 -39.89 19.36 11.44
N LEU A 382 -39.15 18.80 12.39
CA LEU A 382 -37.70 18.96 12.53
C LEU A 382 -37.01 17.83 11.77
N ARG A 383 -36.24 18.18 10.73
CA ARG A 383 -35.44 17.25 9.94
C ARG A 383 -33.97 17.51 10.17
N LEU A 384 -33.25 16.55 10.74
CA LEU A 384 -31.83 16.73 11.01
C LEU A 384 -30.97 16.61 9.75
N ALA A 385 -31.44 15.93 8.71
CA ALA A 385 -30.78 15.82 7.42
C ALA A 385 -31.71 16.28 6.29
N SER A 386 -31.15 16.99 5.31
CA SER A 386 -31.89 17.42 4.13
C SER A 386 -32.25 16.22 3.23
N PRO A 387 -33.51 16.06 2.79
CA PRO A 387 -33.95 14.96 1.94
C PRO A 387 -33.36 15.02 0.52
N ASP A 388 -33.02 16.23 0.05
CA ASP A 388 -32.45 16.45 -1.28
C ASP A 388 -30.94 16.20 -1.33
N CYS A 389 -30.31 15.98 -0.17
CA CYS A 389 -28.88 15.80 -0.05
C CYS A 389 -28.47 14.32 -0.16
N ARG A 390 -27.88 13.95 -1.30
CA ARG A 390 -27.35 12.60 -1.52
C ARG A 390 -26.08 12.33 -0.70
N LEU A 391 -26.12 11.26 0.08
CA LEU A 391 -24.98 10.71 0.80
C LEU A 391 -24.04 9.97 -0.15
N LEU A 392 -22.73 10.01 0.14
CA LEU A 392 -21.70 9.26 -0.57
C LEU A 392 -21.45 7.93 0.18
N PRO A 393 -21.26 6.80 -0.53
CA PRO A 393 -20.89 5.55 0.12
C PRO A 393 -19.44 5.59 0.60
N ALA A 394 -19.15 4.90 1.71
CA ALA A 394 -17.79 4.68 2.16
C ALA A 394 -17.05 3.71 1.21
N GLN A 395 -15.75 3.96 0.96
CA GLN A 395 -14.91 3.14 0.10
C GLN A 395 -14.13 2.10 0.90
N HIS A 396 -14.27 0.83 0.49
CA HIS A 396 -13.62 -0.28 1.17
C HIS A 396 -12.11 -0.33 0.88
N PRO A 397 -11.26 -0.67 1.87
CA PRO A 397 -9.83 -0.82 1.69
C PRO A 397 -9.47 -1.86 0.62
N ARG A 398 -8.46 -1.58 -0.20
CA ARG A 398 -7.94 -2.53 -1.20
C ARG A 398 -6.91 -3.49 -0.58
N THR A 399 -7.41 -4.53 0.08
CA THR A 399 -6.59 -5.56 0.76
C THR A 399 -5.48 -6.22 -0.07
N PRO A 400 -5.65 -6.63 -1.35
CA PRO A 400 -4.59 -7.34 -2.07
C PRO A 400 -3.34 -6.49 -2.29
N ALA A 401 -3.52 -5.17 -2.38
CA ALA A 401 -2.43 -4.27 -2.71
C ALA A 401 -1.64 -3.85 -1.45
N SER A 402 -2.29 -3.74 -0.29
CA SER A 402 -1.61 -3.64 1.01
C SER A 402 -0.82 -4.92 1.34
N LEU A 403 -1.37 -6.09 0.99
CA LEU A 403 -0.64 -7.36 1.10
C LEU A 403 0.59 -7.41 0.20
N ALA A 404 0.52 -6.85 -1.01
CA ALA A 404 1.69 -6.75 -1.90
C ALA A 404 2.80 -5.88 -1.28
N ALA A 405 2.46 -4.74 -0.67
CA ALA A 405 3.44 -3.93 0.05
C ALA A 405 4.07 -4.68 1.23
N GLY A 406 3.26 -5.41 2.01
CA GLY A 406 3.74 -6.29 3.07
C GLY A 406 4.65 -7.41 2.55
N ALA A 407 4.31 -8.03 1.42
CA ALA A 407 5.13 -9.07 0.79
C ALA A 407 6.51 -8.54 0.34
N LEU A 408 6.57 -7.32 -0.19
CA LEU A 408 7.84 -6.65 -0.52
C LEU A 408 8.72 -6.44 0.72
N GLN A 409 8.12 -6.07 1.86
CA GLN A 409 8.83 -5.91 3.13
C GLN A 409 9.27 -7.25 3.73
N LEU A 410 8.45 -8.30 3.64
CA LEU A 410 8.84 -9.65 4.02
C LEU A 410 9.98 -10.17 3.16
N THR A 411 9.98 -9.83 1.86
CA THR A 411 11.11 -10.13 0.96
C THR A 411 12.36 -9.39 1.41
N ALA A 412 12.25 -8.09 1.71
CA ALA A 412 13.35 -7.29 2.28
C ALA A 412 13.87 -7.83 3.62
N TRP A 413 13.00 -8.47 4.41
CA TRP A 413 13.36 -9.20 5.63
C TRP A 413 14.19 -10.45 5.33
N ALA A 414 13.71 -11.28 4.41
CA ALA A 414 14.40 -12.50 4.00
C ALA A 414 15.78 -12.19 3.41
N THR A 415 15.94 -11.06 2.72
CA THR A 415 17.23 -10.67 2.15
C THR A 415 18.31 -10.40 3.18
N VAL A 416 17.97 -10.06 4.43
CA VAL A 416 18.98 -9.89 5.49
C VAL A 416 19.69 -11.21 5.79
N PHE A 417 18.93 -12.30 5.89
CA PHE A 417 19.50 -13.63 6.14
C PHE A 417 20.20 -14.20 4.91
N LEU A 418 19.72 -13.83 3.72
CA LEU A 418 20.25 -14.30 2.44
C LEU A 418 21.38 -13.43 1.91
N GLU A 419 21.75 -12.32 2.55
CA GLU A 419 22.71 -11.34 2.03
C GLU A 419 24.07 -11.97 1.70
N THR A 420 24.58 -12.81 2.61
CA THR A 420 25.86 -13.53 2.39
C THR A 420 25.78 -14.51 1.22
N TYR A 421 24.66 -15.22 1.08
CA TYR A 421 24.42 -16.16 -0.01
C TYR A 421 24.24 -15.44 -1.35
N ALA A 422 23.54 -14.30 -1.35
CA ALA A 422 23.34 -13.46 -2.51
C ALA A 422 24.68 -12.92 -3.04
N LEU A 423 25.57 -12.45 -2.17
CA LEU A 423 26.91 -12.00 -2.56
C LEU A 423 27.75 -13.13 -3.18
N ARG A 424 27.76 -14.31 -2.55
CA ARG A 424 28.44 -15.50 -3.10
C ARG A 424 27.84 -15.92 -4.45
N LEU A 425 26.52 -15.83 -4.59
CA LEU A 425 25.83 -16.18 -5.83
C LEU A 425 26.17 -15.19 -6.94
N ARG A 426 26.26 -13.87 -6.66
CA ARG A 426 26.72 -12.87 -7.65
C ARG A 426 28.11 -13.20 -8.18
N HIS A 427 29.03 -13.56 -7.28
CA HIS A 427 30.36 -13.98 -7.66
C HIS A 427 30.32 -15.24 -8.52
N ALA A 428 29.62 -16.29 -8.07
CA ALA A 428 29.50 -17.56 -8.81
C ALA A 428 28.90 -17.38 -10.21
N ILE A 429 27.89 -16.51 -10.34
CA ILE A 429 27.28 -16.17 -11.63
C ILE A 429 28.31 -15.48 -12.53
N ALA A 430 28.96 -14.41 -12.07
CA ALA A 430 29.94 -13.71 -12.88
C ALA A 430 31.11 -14.63 -13.29
N ALA A 431 31.56 -15.50 -12.38
CA ALA A 431 32.60 -16.50 -12.62
C ALA A 431 32.21 -17.53 -13.70
N SER A 432 30.95 -17.98 -13.73
CA SER A 432 30.50 -18.95 -14.75
C SER A 432 30.42 -18.34 -16.15
N PHE A 433 30.08 -17.05 -16.26
CA PHE A 433 30.02 -16.36 -17.56
C PHE A 433 31.39 -15.92 -18.07
N PHE A 434 32.31 -15.55 -17.18
CA PHE A 434 33.62 -14.96 -17.53
C PHE A 434 34.79 -15.78 -16.99
N THR A 435 34.89 -17.03 -17.42
CA THR A 435 35.90 -18.01 -16.96
C THR A 435 37.34 -17.56 -17.17
N ALA A 436 37.64 -16.87 -18.28
CA ALA A 436 38.98 -16.35 -18.55
C ALA A 436 39.39 -15.24 -17.56
N GLN A 437 38.45 -14.37 -17.20
CA GLN A 437 38.70 -13.34 -16.19
C GLN A 437 38.84 -13.98 -14.80
N GLU A 438 38.05 -15.00 -14.50
CA GLU A 438 38.15 -15.73 -13.24
C GLU A 438 39.51 -16.43 -13.09
N ALA A 439 40.03 -17.04 -14.15
CA ALA A 439 41.37 -17.62 -14.15
C ALA A 439 42.46 -16.58 -13.80
N ARG A 440 42.37 -15.36 -14.34
CA ARG A 440 43.29 -14.25 -13.99
C ARG A 440 43.17 -13.84 -12.52
N ARG A 441 41.95 -13.79 -11.99
CA ARG A 441 41.68 -13.44 -10.58
C ARG A 441 42.21 -14.50 -9.62
N ILE A 442 42.08 -15.78 -9.96
CA ILE A 442 42.65 -16.91 -9.20
C ILE A 442 44.18 -16.83 -9.17
N LEU A 443 44.83 -16.54 -10.31
CA LEU A 443 46.29 -16.35 -10.37
C LEU A 443 46.75 -15.17 -9.50
N HIS A 444 46.04 -14.04 -9.59
CA HIS A 444 46.32 -12.88 -8.75
C HIS A 444 46.17 -13.21 -7.25
N LEU A 445 45.11 -13.94 -6.89
CA LEU A 445 44.82 -14.36 -5.52
C LEU A 445 45.91 -15.31 -4.98
N ARG A 446 46.32 -16.30 -5.78
CA ARG A 446 47.44 -17.19 -5.45
C ARG A 446 48.73 -16.42 -5.21
N ALA A 447 49.09 -15.50 -6.11
CA ALA A 447 50.29 -14.67 -5.95
C ALA A 447 50.21 -13.80 -4.68
N ARG A 448 49.02 -13.29 -4.34
CA ARG A 448 48.79 -12.53 -3.10
C ARG A 448 48.95 -13.39 -1.85
N LEU A 449 48.47 -14.64 -1.86
CA LEU A 449 48.64 -15.59 -0.76
C LEU A 449 50.10 -15.97 -0.57
N GLN A 450 50.82 -16.27 -1.67
CA GLN A 450 52.24 -16.60 -1.63
C GLN A 450 53.08 -15.48 -1.01
N ARG A 451 52.91 -14.23 -1.50
CA ARG A 451 53.62 -13.05 -0.96
C ARG A 451 53.36 -12.78 0.53
N ARG A 452 52.24 -13.27 1.06
CA ARG A 452 51.91 -13.15 2.48
C ARG A 452 52.53 -14.26 3.32
N TYR A 453 52.72 -15.44 2.75
CA TYR A 453 53.38 -16.55 3.42
C TYR A 453 54.90 -16.36 3.44
N ASP A 454 55.46 -15.76 2.39
CA ASP A 454 56.88 -15.44 2.29
C ASP A 454 57.31 -14.24 3.18
N ARG A 455 56.34 -13.52 3.77
CA ARG A 455 56.54 -12.40 4.71
C ARG A 455 56.28 -12.88 6.13
#